data_AF-B0E2R4-F1
#
_entry.id   AF-B0E2R4-F1
#
_cell.length_a   1.000
_cell.length_b   1.000
_cell.length_c   1.000
_cell.angle_alpha   90.00
_cell.angle_beta   90.00
_cell.angle_gamma   90.00
#
_symmetry.space_group_name_H-M   'P 1'
#
loop_
_entity.id
_entity.type
_entity.pdbx_description
1 polymer ?
#
loop_
_entity_poly.entity_id
_entity_poly.type
_entity_poly.pdbx_seq_one_letter_code
_entity_poly.pdbx_strand_id
1 'polypeptide(L)'
;MDVDVEVLSDLIQRMEDGERVKPETDEESLCFQLIKDLDHVSGRVQGSTTTKKYMCNEIWSLISFIGAPSWFITFSPADNMHPISLYFADTKEKFSPLLREYDERYKLIANNPVAGARFFHFITEMYIKHVLGVGEKHRGLYGDTEAFYATVEQ
;
A
#
# COMPACT_ATOMS: atom_id res chain seq x y z
N MET A 1 -11.65 -31.55 -6.03
CA MET A 1 -10.73 -32.01 -4.98
C MET A 1 -11.60 -32.25 -3.77
N ASP A 2 -11.59 -33.46 -3.23
CA ASP A 2 -12.27 -33.77 -1.98
C ASP A 2 -11.20 -33.61 -0.89
N VAL A 3 -11.29 -32.54 -0.11
CA VAL A 3 -10.30 -32.20 0.92
C VAL A 3 -10.95 -32.43 2.27
N ASP A 4 -10.25 -33.16 3.14
CA ASP A 4 -10.69 -33.44 4.49
C ASP A 4 -10.65 -32.16 5.33
N VAL A 5 -11.83 -31.74 5.79
CA VAL A 5 -12.02 -30.50 6.54
C VAL A 5 -11.41 -30.61 7.93
N GLU A 6 -11.38 -31.80 8.54
CA GLU A 6 -10.79 -31.98 9.87
C GLU A 6 -9.26 -31.87 9.82
N VAL A 7 -8.63 -32.45 8.79
CA VAL A 7 -7.18 -32.31 8.55
C VAL A 7 -6.83 -30.85 8.29
N LEU A 8 -7.65 -30.14 7.50
CA LEU A 8 -7.44 -28.70 7.26
C LEU A 8 -7.55 -27.88 8.56
N SER A 9 -8.52 -28.19 9.43
CA SER A 9 -8.68 -27.51 10.72
C SER A 9 -7.51 -27.76 11.68
N ASP A 10 -7.00 -28.98 11.75
CA ASP A 10 -5.80 -29.30 12.54
C ASP A 10 -4.56 -28.52 12.04
N LEU A 11 -4.37 -28.49 10.71
CA LEU A 11 -3.30 -27.71 10.09
C LEU A 11 -3.41 -26.21 10.42
N ILE A 12 -4.61 -25.63 10.34
CA ILE A 12 -4.84 -24.22 10.69
C ILE A 12 -4.47 -23.97 12.15
N GLN A 13 -4.91 -24.81 13.08
CA GLN A 13 -4.64 -24.64 14.50
C GLN A 13 -3.13 -24.65 14.79
N ARG A 14 -2.40 -25.63 14.22
CA ARG A 14 -0.93 -25.73 14.35
C ARG A 14 -0.22 -24.52 13.75
N MET A 15 -0.70 -24.00 12.62
CA MET A 15 -0.16 -22.79 12.00
C MET A 15 -0.44 -21.52 12.82
N GLU A 16 -1.62 -21.39 13.43
CA GLU A 16 -1.97 -20.29 14.33
C GLU A 16 -1.12 -20.28 15.62
N ASP A 17 -0.80 -21.46 16.13
CA ASP A 17 0.11 -21.64 17.29
C ASP A 17 1.58 -21.32 16.95
N GLY A 18 1.86 -20.95 15.70
CA GLY A 18 3.17 -20.51 15.23
C GLY A 18 4.12 -21.64 14.83
N GLU A 19 3.61 -22.88 14.71
CA GLU A 19 4.43 -24.00 14.26
C GLU A 19 4.78 -23.87 12.77
N ARG A 20 6.01 -24.26 12.43
CA ARG A 20 6.41 -24.40 11.02
C ARG A 20 5.93 -25.75 10.50
N VAL A 21 4.66 -25.81 10.11
CA VAL A 21 4.01 -27.02 9.60
C VAL A 21 4.56 -27.40 8.22
N LYS A 22 4.93 -28.66 8.05
CA LYS A 22 5.25 -29.28 6.76
C LYS A 22 4.29 -30.45 6.56
N PRO A 23 3.76 -30.67 5.34
CA PRO A 23 2.91 -31.82 5.09
C PRO A 23 3.72 -33.11 5.20
N GLU A 24 3.24 -34.04 6.01
CA GLU A 24 3.78 -35.38 6.22
C GLU A 24 2.89 -36.45 5.59
N THR A 25 1.58 -36.19 5.48
CA THR A 25 0.62 -37.10 4.84
C THR A 25 0.16 -36.64 3.46
N ASP A 26 -0.43 -37.56 2.70
CA ASP A 26 -1.02 -37.26 1.39
C ASP A 26 -2.23 -36.31 1.52
N GLU A 27 -3.02 -36.45 2.60
CA GLU A 27 -4.15 -35.57 2.91
C GLU A 27 -3.69 -34.14 3.28
N GLU A 28 -2.63 -34.02 4.10
CA GLU A 28 -2.03 -32.72 4.39
C GLU A 28 -1.43 -32.09 3.11
N SER A 29 -0.81 -32.89 2.25
CA SER A 29 -0.28 -32.43 0.96
C SER A 29 -1.37 -31.86 0.05
N LEU A 30 -2.56 -32.47 0.04
CA LEU A 30 -3.75 -31.97 -0.65
C LEU A 30 -4.23 -30.64 -0.05
N CYS A 31 -4.25 -30.49 1.27
CA CYS A 31 -4.59 -29.24 1.94
C CYS A 31 -3.61 -28.11 1.55
N PHE A 32 -2.30 -28.40 1.55
CA PHE A 32 -1.27 -27.44 1.15
C PHE A 32 -1.35 -27.07 -0.34
N GLN A 33 -1.73 -28.01 -1.21
CA GLN A 33 -2.02 -27.70 -2.62
C GLN A 33 -3.19 -26.72 -2.74
N LEU A 34 -4.26 -26.93 -1.96
CA LEU A 34 -5.43 -26.06 -1.98
C LEU A 34 -5.09 -24.65 -1.46
N ILE A 35 -4.31 -24.54 -0.38
CA ILE A 35 -3.78 -23.25 0.10
C ILE A 35 -2.92 -22.57 -0.97
N LYS A 36 -2.04 -23.33 -1.63
CA LYS A 36 -1.18 -22.81 -2.71
C LYS A 36 -1.99 -22.31 -3.91
N ASP A 37 -3.04 -23.03 -4.30
CA ASP A 37 -3.94 -22.62 -5.37
C ASP A 37 -4.69 -21.34 -4.98
N LEU A 38 -5.13 -21.25 -3.72
CA LEU A 38 -5.76 -20.04 -3.18
C LEU A 38 -4.78 -18.86 -3.13
N ASP A 39 -3.53 -19.08 -2.73
CA ASP A 39 -2.46 -18.08 -2.77
C ASP A 39 -2.16 -17.62 -4.20
N HIS A 40 -2.20 -18.54 -5.17
CA HIS A 40 -1.99 -18.23 -6.58
C HIS A 40 -3.11 -17.32 -7.13
N VAL A 41 -4.36 -17.58 -6.73
CA VAL A 41 -5.50 -16.74 -7.09
C VAL A 41 -5.44 -15.40 -6.32
N SER A 42 -5.06 -15.42 -5.04
CA SER A 42 -5.02 -14.23 -4.18
C SER A 42 -3.94 -13.23 -4.59
N GLY A 43 -2.87 -13.68 -5.26
CA GLY A 43 -1.85 -12.79 -5.84
C GLY A 43 -2.40 -11.76 -6.83
N ARG A 44 -3.60 -11.98 -7.40
CA ARG A 44 -4.30 -11.03 -8.29
C ARG A 44 -5.22 -10.05 -7.54
N VAL A 45 -5.45 -10.28 -6.25
CA VAL A 45 -6.29 -9.43 -5.40
C VAL A 45 -5.40 -8.39 -4.73
N GLN A 46 -5.59 -7.11 -5.08
CA GLN A 46 -4.87 -6.01 -4.43
C GLN A 46 -5.07 -6.05 -2.91
N GLY A 47 -3.99 -5.87 -2.16
CA GLY A 47 -4.01 -5.89 -0.70
C GLY A 47 -3.92 -7.29 -0.05
N SER A 48 -3.91 -8.37 -0.83
CA SER A 48 -3.74 -9.73 -0.29
C SER A 48 -2.36 -9.93 0.34
N THR A 49 -2.26 -10.95 1.21
CA THR A 49 -0.98 -11.38 1.81
C THR A 49 0.06 -11.73 0.74
N THR A 50 -0.37 -12.35 -0.35
CA THR A 50 0.50 -12.70 -1.49
C THR A 50 1.03 -11.46 -2.21
N THR A 51 0.19 -10.46 -2.47
CA THR A 51 0.64 -9.19 -3.08
C THR A 51 1.64 -8.47 -2.17
N LYS A 52 1.41 -8.44 -0.85
CA LYS A 52 2.38 -7.88 0.11
C LYS A 52 3.74 -8.60 0.03
N LYS A 53 3.74 -9.93 -0.04
CA LYS A 53 4.96 -10.73 -0.21
C LYS A 53 5.69 -10.41 -1.51
N TYR A 54 4.96 -10.24 -2.62
CA TYR A 54 5.56 -9.83 -3.90
C TYR A 54 6.19 -8.44 -3.82
N MET A 55 5.50 -7.45 -3.25
CA MET A 55 6.05 -6.10 -3.07
C MET A 55 7.33 -6.12 -2.22
N CYS A 56 7.36 -6.92 -1.14
CA CYS A 56 8.58 -7.09 -0.35
C CYS A 56 9.74 -7.66 -1.17
N ASN A 57 9.50 -8.72 -1.96
CA ASN A 57 10.53 -9.32 -2.81
C ASN A 57 11.04 -8.33 -3.87
N GLU A 58 10.14 -7.53 -4.47
CA GLU A 58 10.51 -6.48 -5.43
C GLU A 58 11.43 -5.44 -4.79
N ILE A 59 11.07 -4.92 -3.60
CA ILE A 59 11.91 -3.96 -2.87
C ILE A 59 13.28 -4.55 -2.53
N TRP A 60 13.33 -5.79 -2.03
CA TRP A 60 14.60 -6.47 -1.74
C TRP A 60 15.47 -6.65 -2.99
N SER A 61 14.86 -7.02 -4.11
CA SER A 61 15.57 -7.16 -5.39
C SER A 61 16.10 -5.81 -5.89
N LEU A 62 15.32 -4.74 -5.73
CA LEU A 62 15.71 -3.39 -6.13
C LEU A 62 16.89 -2.88 -5.30
N ILE A 63 16.81 -3.01 -3.97
CA ILE A 63 17.89 -2.59 -3.06
C ILE A 63 19.17 -3.39 -3.35
N SER A 64 19.06 -4.70 -3.61
CA SER A 64 20.22 -5.52 -3.94
C SER A 64 20.83 -5.17 -5.29
N PHE A 65 20.04 -4.71 -6.26
CA PHE A 65 20.50 -4.37 -7.60
C PHE A 65 21.13 -2.98 -7.67
N ILE A 66 20.50 -1.97 -7.07
CA ILE A 66 20.96 -0.57 -7.08
C ILE A 66 22.04 -0.33 -6.01
N GLY A 67 21.91 -0.94 -4.84
CA GLY A 67 22.83 -0.74 -3.73
C GLY A 67 22.52 0.48 -2.86
N ALA A 68 23.56 1.06 -2.26
CA ALA A 68 23.46 2.19 -1.33
C ALA A 68 23.90 3.50 -2.00
N PRO A 69 23.41 4.67 -1.53
CA PRO A 69 22.52 4.89 -0.39
C PRO A 69 21.03 4.68 -0.72
N SER A 70 20.25 4.20 0.26
CA SER A 70 18.80 4.04 0.17
C SER A 70 18.08 4.84 1.26
N TRP A 71 16.92 5.41 0.91
CA TRP A 71 16.07 6.18 1.80
C TRP A 71 14.72 5.51 1.98
N PHE A 72 14.29 5.32 3.22
CA PHE A 72 12.95 4.86 3.54
C PHE A 72 12.12 6.04 4.05
N ILE A 73 11.02 6.33 3.35
CA ILE A 73 10.20 7.53 3.59
C ILE A 73 8.75 7.11 3.73
N THR A 74 8.15 7.47 4.87
CA THR A 74 6.72 7.32 5.14
C THR A 74 6.14 8.69 5.45
N PHE A 75 5.07 9.07 4.78
CA PHE A 75 4.34 10.30 5.06
C PHE A 75 2.84 10.10 4.80
N SER A 76 2.02 10.87 5.53
CA SER A 76 0.56 10.80 5.44
C SER A 76 0.03 12.23 5.27
N PRO A 77 -0.43 12.61 4.07
CA PRO A 77 -1.01 13.92 3.84
C PRO A 77 -2.24 14.16 4.71
N ALA A 78 -2.26 15.23 5.50
CA ALA A 78 -3.41 15.61 6.32
C ALA A 78 -4.44 16.38 5.47
N ASP A 79 -5.47 15.69 5.01
CA ASP A 79 -6.52 16.23 4.14
C ASP A 79 -7.36 17.33 4.82
N ASN A 80 -7.62 17.22 6.12
CA ASN A 80 -8.37 18.23 6.90
C ASN A 80 -7.59 19.51 7.22
N MET A 81 -6.28 19.54 6.96
CA MET A 81 -5.39 20.66 7.25
C MET A 81 -4.80 21.30 6.00
N HIS A 82 -5.25 20.90 4.80
CA HIS A 82 -4.67 21.38 3.55
C HIS A 82 -5.69 22.08 2.64
N PRO A 83 -5.44 23.32 2.17
CA PRO A 83 -6.40 24.05 1.33
C PRO A 83 -6.74 23.35 0.01
N ILE A 84 -5.78 22.63 -0.59
CA ILE A 84 -6.01 21.82 -1.81
C ILE A 84 -7.03 20.71 -1.58
N SER A 85 -7.03 20.08 -0.40
CA SER A 85 -8.03 19.06 -0.07
C SER A 85 -9.43 19.67 -0.02
N LEU A 86 -9.56 20.85 0.62
CA LEU A 86 -10.81 21.61 0.62
C LEU A 86 -11.24 21.99 -0.80
N TYR A 87 -10.31 22.42 -1.64
CA TYR A 87 -10.59 22.71 -3.05
C TYR A 87 -11.13 21.49 -3.81
N PHE A 88 -10.62 20.29 -3.53
CA PHE A 88 -11.15 19.06 -4.14
C PHE A 88 -12.49 18.62 -3.54
N ALA A 89 -12.73 18.92 -2.26
CA ALA A 89 -13.98 18.60 -1.57
C ALA A 89 -15.11 19.55 -1.97
N ASP A 90 -14.77 20.78 -2.36
CA ASP A 90 -15.73 21.87 -2.51
C ASP A 90 -16.46 21.91 -3.86
N THR A 91 -17.68 22.40 -3.75
CA THR A 91 -18.78 22.52 -4.72
C THR A 91 -18.58 23.56 -5.84
N LYS A 92 -17.35 23.71 -6.37
CA LYS A 92 -16.94 24.64 -7.46
C LYS A 92 -16.44 26.03 -7.04
N GLU A 93 -15.90 26.22 -5.83
CA GLU A 93 -15.30 27.51 -5.47
C GLU A 93 -13.86 27.70 -5.97
N LYS A 94 -13.48 28.98 -6.06
CA LYS A 94 -12.13 29.46 -6.34
C LYS A 94 -11.17 29.00 -5.25
N PHE A 95 -9.98 28.52 -5.63
CA PHE A 95 -8.94 28.17 -4.67
C PHE A 95 -8.67 29.33 -3.70
N SER A 96 -8.74 29.03 -2.40
CA SER A 96 -8.40 29.96 -1.32
C SER A 96 -7.35 29.29 -0.43
N PRO A 97 -6.23 29.98 -0.11
CA PRO A 97 -5.24 29.46 0.82
C PRO A 97 -5.71 29.53 2.28
N LEU A 98 -6.80 30.26 2.56
CA LEU A 98 -7.38 30.37 3.88
C LEU A 98 -8.19 29.12 4.21
N LEU A 99 -7.86 28.50 5.33
CA LEU A 99 -8.58 27.33 5.80
C LEU A 99 -9.90 27.77 6.48
N ARG A 100 -11.00 27.05 6.20
CA ARG A 100 -12.34 27.29 6.80
C ARG A 100 -12.39 26.96 8.29
N GLU A 101 -13.53 27.03 8.97
CA GLU A 101 -13.60 26.55 10.36
C GLU A 101 -13.42 25.02 10.44
N TYR A 102 -12.85 24.51 11.54
CA TYR A 102 -12.48 23.08 11.68
C TYR A 102 -13.66 22.13 11.39
N ASP A 103 -14.81 22.40 12.00
CA ASP A 103 -16.02 21.58 11.83
C ASP A 103 -16.52 21.56 10.38
N GLU A 104 -16.36 22.66 9.66
CA GLU A 104 -16.77 22.77 8.27
C GLU A 104 -15.86 21.94 7.37
N ARG A 105 -14.53 22.02 7.57
CA ARG A 105 -13.55 21.20 6.84
C ARG A 105 -13.83 19.71 7.02
N TYR A 106 -14.06 19.31 8.27
CA TYR A 106 -14.33 17.92 8.61
C TYR A 106 -15.60 17.41 7.91
N LYS A 107 -16.68 18.18 7.97
CA LYS A 107 -17.94 17.85 7.28
C LYS A 107 -17.77 17.76 5.77
N LEU A 108 -17.05 18.70 5.15
CA LEU A 108 -16.83 18.73 3.70
C LEU A 108 -16.09 17.48 3.22
N ILE A 109 -15.02 17.09 3.92
CA ILE A 109 -14.24 15.90 3.57
C ILE A 109 -15.04 14.62 3.84
N ALA A 110 -15.71 14.54 4.99
CA ALA A 110 -16.55 13.39 5.34
C ALA A 110 -17.69 13.17 4.32
N ASN A 111 -18.26 14.26 3.77
CA ASN A 111 -19.29 14.20 2.74
C ASN A 111 -18.75 13.88 1.34
N ASN A 112 -17.43 13.94 1.13
CA ASN A 112 -16.79 13.69 -0.16
C ASN A 112 -15.46 12.94 0.01
N PRO A 113 -15.48 11.63 0.31
CA PRO A 113 -14.27 10.83 0.50
C PRO A 113 -13.39 10.75 -0.76
N VAL A 114 -13.99 10.94 -1.94
CA VAL A 114 -13.25 10.99 -3.22
C VAL A 114 -12.30 12.18 -3.26
N ALA A 115 -12.65 13.30 -2.62
CA ALA A 115 -11.76 14.45 -2.52
C ALA A 115 -10.50 14.14 -1.72
N GLY A 116 -10.62 13.39 -0.61
CA GLY A 116 -9.48 12.91 0.17
C GLY A 116 -8.55 12.04 -0.68
N ALA A 117 -9.11 11.10 -1.45
CA ALA A 117 -8.32 10.25 -2.36
C ALA A 117 -7.60 11.07 -3.45
N ARG A 118 -8.27 12.05 -4.06
CA ARG A 118 -7.67 12.95 -5.07
C ARG A 118 -6.57 13.81 -4.47
N PHE A 119 -6.78 14.31 -3.26
CA PHE A 119 -5.78 15.07 -2.51
C PHE A 119 -4.54 14.22 -2.21
N PHE A 120 -4.75 13.01 -1.67
CA PHE A 120 -3.68 12.08 -1.38
C PHE A 120 -2.85 11.77 -2.62
N HIS A 121 -3.52 11.42 -3.73
CA HIS A 121 -2.85 11.15 -5.00
C HIS A 121 -2.05 12.36 -5.49
N PHE A 122 -2.65 13.56 -5.48
CA PHE A 122 -1.98 14.78 -5.89
C PHE A 122 -0.72 15.07 -5.06
N ILE A 123 -0.80 14.98 -3.73
CA ILE A 123 0.36 15.24 -2.86
C ILE A 123 1.45 14.20 -3.07
N THR A 124 1.10 12.93 -3.23
CA THR A 124 2.07 11.85 -3.50
C THR A 124 2.79 12.06 -4.82
N GLU A 125 2.07 12.43 -5.89
CA GLU A 125 2.70 12.77 -7.17
C GLU A 125 3.61 13.98 -7.07
N MET A 126 3.18 15.05 -6.39
CA MET A 126 4.01 16.24 -6.20
C MET A 126 5.26 15.93 -5.37
N TYR A 127 5.17 15.04 -4.38
CA TYR A 127 6.30 14.62 -3.57
C TYR A 127 7.33 13.85 -4.42
N ILE A 128 6.89 12.85 -5.18
CA ILE A 128 7.76 12.05 -6.07
C ILE A 128 8.42 12.94 -7.12
N LYS A 129 7.65 13.85 -7.71
CA LYS A 129 8.14 14.75 -8.76
C LYS A 129 9.12 15.79 -8.21
N HIS A 130 8.71 16.57 -7.21
CA HIS A 130 9.44 17.76 -6.80
C HIS A 130 10.40 17.54 -5.63
N VAL A 131 10.07 16.65 -4.69
CA VAL A 131 10.94 16.36 -3.55
C VAL A 131 11.96 15.30 -3.91
N LEU A 132 11.55 14.21 -4.57
CA LEU A 132 12.48 13.16 -5.00
C LEU A 132 13.15 13.48 -6.36
N GLY A 133 12.57 14.37 -7.17
CA GLY A 133 13.13 14.72 -8.48
C GLY A 133 12.97 13.63 -9.54
N VAL A 134 12.03 12.71 -9.37
CA VAL A 134 11.85 11.57 -10.30
C VAL A 134 11.30 12.07 -11.63
N GLY A 135 12.02 11.78 -12.71
CA GLY A 135 11.64 12.18 -14.07
C GLY A 135 11.79 13.68 -14.35
N GLU A 136 12.35 14.44 -13.42
CA GLU A 136 12.58 15.87 -13.55
C GLU A 136 14.01 16.20 -13.96
N LYS A 137 14.20 17.40 -14.53
CA LYS A 137 15.54 17.90 -14.91
C LYS A 137 16.33 18.47 -13.73
N HIS A 138 15.66 18.75 -12.62
CA HIS A 138 16.27 19.28 -11.42
C HIS A 138 16.60 18.16 -10.44
N ARG A 139 17.65 18.37 -9.63
CA ARG A 139 18.03 17.46 -8.56
C ARG A 139 16.93 17.42 -7.49
N GLY A 140 16.65 16.25 -6.93
CA GLY A 140 15.78 16.08 -5.78
C GLY A 140 16.46 16.54 -4.48
N LEU A 141 15.69 16.65 -3.39
CA LEU A 141 16.20 17.04 -2.08
C LEU A 141 17.27 16.08 -1.55
N TYR A 142 17.09 14.78 -1.83
CA TYR A 142 18.00 13.71 -1.38
C TYR A 142 19.10 13.37 -2.39
N GLY A 143 19.17 14.09 -3.51
CA GLY A 143 20.11 13.82 -4.59
C GLY A 143 19.43 13.45 -5.90
N ASP A 144 20.19 12.80 -6.78
CA ASP A 144 19.66 12.28 -8.05
C ASP A 144 19.05 10.90 -7.79
N THR A 145 17.78 10.73 -8.13
CA THR A 145 17.06 9.49 -7.86
C THR A 145 17.31 8.49 -8.99
N GLU A 146 18.04 7.42 -8.69
CA GLU A 146 18.31 6.32 -9.64
C GLU A 146 17.13 5.36 -9.76
N ALA A 147 16.50 5.03 -8.64
CA ALA A 147 15.30 4.22 -8.58
C ALA A 147 14.42 4.63 -7.40
N PHE A 148 13.12 4.37 -7.53
CA PHE A 148 12.17 4.51 -6.43
C PHE A 148 11.15 3.38 -6.47
N TYR A 149 10.65 3.00 -5.31
CA TYR A 149 9.54 2.05 -5.16
C TYR A 149 8.56 2.65 -4.16
N ALA A 150 7.29 2.74 -4.53
CA ALA A 150 6.26 3.36 -3.72
C ALA A 150 5.09 2.39 -3.51
N THR A 151 4.58 2.34 -2.29
CA THR A 151 3.38 1.58 -1.94
C THR A 151 2.43 2.49 -1.17
N VAL A 152 1.15 2.17 -1.23
CA VAL A 152 0.10 2.85 -0.46
C VAL A 152 -0.44 1.81 0.52
N GLU A 153 -0.36 2.12 1.81
CA GLU A 153 -1.06 1.33 2.83
C GLU A 153 -2.56 1.63 2.72
N GLN A 154 -3.36 0.56 2.69
CA GLN A 154 -4.81 0.61 2.58
C GLN A 154 -5.44 0.18 3.90
#